data_AF-A0A8J3E9M0-F1
#
_entry.id   AF-A0A8J3E9M0-F1
#
_cell.length_a   1.000
_cell.length_b   1.000
_cell.length_c   1.000
_cell.angle_alpha   90.00
_cell.angle_beta   90.00
_cell.angle_gamma   90.00
#
_symmetry.space_group_name_H-M   'P 1'
#
loop_
_entity.id
_entity.type
_entity.pdbx_description
1 polymer ?
#
loop_
_entity_poly.entity_id
_entity_poly.type
_entity_poly.pdbx_seq_one_letter_code
_entity_poly.pdbx_strand_id
1 'polypeptide(L)'
;MAINFNDYLKENYSDSDISTIRNKAKEKGKMLIDLQNSVSHTISEFAKNNNHTFTDIMNGLHTSKSQTSRIIKGESNFTLETLLKIYEYTGKKPRIIFE
;
A
#
# COMPACT_ATOMS: atom_id res chain seq x y z
N MET A 1 -10.99 -25.20 -21.28
CA MET A 1 -10.12 -24.03 -21.58
C MET A 1 -10.52 -22.93 -20.62
N ALA A 2 -9.60 -22.40 -19.81
CA ALA A 2 -9.94 -21.29 -18.93
C ALA A 2 -10.22 -20.04 -19.78
N ILE A 3 -11.43 -19.49 -19.69
CA ILE A 3 -11.80 -18.26 -20.38
C ILE A 3 -10.92 -17.15 -19.80
N ASN A 4 -10.21 -16.42 -20.66
CA ASN A 4 -9.43 -15.27 -20.23
C ASN A 4 -10.40 -14.20 -19.71
N PHE A 5 -10.10 -13.61 -18.55
CA PHE A 5 -10.96 -12.60 -17.94
C PHE A 5 -11.24 -11.40 -18.86
N ASN A 6 -10.28 -11.00 -19.70
CA ASN A 6 -10.50 -9.94 -20.68
C ASN A 6 -11.49 -10.34 -21.77
N ASP A 7 -11.48 -11.61 -22.18
CA ASP A 7 -12.42 -12.12 -23.20
C ASP A 7 -13.82 -12.21 -22.59
N TYR A 8 -13.93 -12.69 -21.34
CA TYR A 8 -15.18 -12.65 -20.57
C TYR A 8 -15.76 -11.23 -20.46
N LEU A 9 -14.92 -10.22 -20.19
CA LEU A 9 -15.39 -8.83 -20.11
C LEU A 9 -15.93 -8.33 -21.45
N LYS A 10 -15.24 -8.62 -22.56
CA LYS A 10 -15.67 -8.21 -23.91
C LYS A 10 -16.96 -8.91 -24.36
N GLU A 11 -17.19 -10.14 -23.91
CA GLU A 11 -18.41 -10.89 -24.21
C GLU A 11 -19.64 -10.37 -23.46
N ASN A 12 -19.45 -9.76 -22.29
CA ASN A 12 -20.54 -9.42 -21.37
C ASN A 12 -20.78 -7.90 -21.20
N TYR A 13 -19.86 -7.05 -21.63
CA TYR A 13 -19.90 -5.62 -21.41
C TYR A 13 -19.52 -4.84 -22.66
N SER A 14 -20.08 -3.63 -22.80
CA SER A 14 -19.64 -2.70 -23.86
C SER A 14 -18.23 -2.18 -23.57
N ASP A 15 -17.51 -1.76 -24.62
CA ASP A 15 -16.20 -1.12 -24.45
C ASP A 15 -16.26 0.12 -23.54
N SER A 16 -17.39 0.87 -23.57
CA SER A 16 -17.62 2.00 -22.66
C SER A 16 -17.77 1.58 -21.20
N ASP A 17 -18.43 0.45 -20.92
CA ASP A 17 -18.58 -0.08 -19.56
C ASP A 17 -17.22 -0.56 -19.03
N ILE A 18 -16.48 -1.30 -19.86
CA ILE A 18 -15.13 -1.78 -19.54
C ILE A 18 -14.20 -0.59 -19.24
N SER A 19 -14.24 0.45 -20.07
CA SER A 19 -13.47 1.68 -19.87
C SER A 19 -13.85 2.36 -18.54
N THR A 20 -15.13 2.48 -18.25
CA THR A 20 -15.64 3.07 -17.00
C THR A 20 -15.18 2.29 -15.77
N ILE A 21 -15.27 0.96 -15.82
CA ILE A 21 -14.80 0.07 -14.74
C ILE A 21 -13.29 0.25 -14.52
N ARG A 22 -12.50 0.23 -15.60
CA ARG A 22 -11.04 0.41 -15.54
C ARG A 22 -10.66 1.78 -14.98
N ASN A 23 -11.35 2.86 -15.37
CA ASN A 23 -11.09 4.19 -14.87
C ASN A 23 -11.38 4.29 -13.37
N LYS A 24 -12.54 3.80 -12.91
CA LYS A 24 -12.87 3.75 -11.47
C LYS A 24 -11.88 2.91 -10.67
N ALA A 25 -11.43 1.77 -11.21
CA ALA A 25 -10.42 0.94 -10.59
C ALA A 25 -9.07 1.65 -10.49
N LYS A 26 -8.68 2.38 -11.55
CA LYS A 26 -7.44 3.17 -11.59
C LYS A 26 -7.46 4.30 -10.55
N GLU A 27 -8.57 5.03 -10.42
CA GLU A 27 -8.71 6.10 -9.42
C GLU A 27 -8.60 5.55 -7.99
N LYS A 28 -9.36 4.49 -7.67
CA LYS A 28 -9.26 3.84 -6.35
C LYS A 28 -7.87 3.28 -6.08
N GLY A 29 -7.26 2.66 -7.09
CA GLY A 29 -5.90 2.13 -7.00
C GLY A 29 -4.88 3.22 -6.73
N LYS A 30 -5.03 4.40 -7.36
CA LYS A 30 -4.14 5.54 -7.14
C LYS A 30 -4.13 5.98 -5.68
N MET A 31 -5.30 6.16 -5.06
CA MET A 31 -5.41 6.56 -3.65
C MET A 31 -4.70 5.58 -2.71
N LEU A 32 -4.86 4.27 -2.96
CA LEU A 32 -4.18 3.24 -2.19
C LEU A 32 -2.66 3.30 -2.38
N ILE A 33 -2.20 3.39 -3.63
CA ILE A 33 -0.77 3.47 -3.97
C ILE A 33 -0.12 4.71 -3.33
N ASP A 34 -0.79 5.86 -3.36
CA ASP A 34 -0.29 7.10 -2.77
C ASP A 34 -0.10 6.96 -1.25
N LEU A 35 -1.08 6.35 -0.56
CA LEU A 35 -0.96 6.02 0.86
C LEU A 35 0.20 5.05 1.12
N GLN A 36 0.32 4.01 0.30
CA GLN A 36 1.37 3.00 0.47
C GLN A 36 2.77 3.58 0.29
N ASN A 37 2.94 4.44 -0.72
CA ASN A 37 4.18 5.15 -0.99
C ASN A 37 4.52 6.12 0.14
N SER A 38 3.54 6.86 0.67
CA SER A 38 3.76 7.78 1.79
C SER A 38 4.26 7.04 3.04
N VAL A 39 3.67 5.90 3.36
CA VAL A 39 4.09 5.06 4.49
C VAL A 39 5.49 4.49 4.28
N SER A 40 5.73 3.87 3.11
CA SER A 40 7.04 3.32 2.74
C SER A 40 8.15 4.38 2.84
N HIS A 41 7.88 5.57 2.30
CA HIS A 41 8.81 6.69 2.33
C HIS A 41 9.10 7.14 3.76
N THR A 42 8.05 7.26 4.58
CA THR A 42 8.16 7.68 5.99
C THR A 42 9.06 6.73 6.80
N ILE A 43 8.86 5.41 6.63
CA ILE A 43 9.65 4.38 7.33
C ILE A 43 11.08 4.39 6.82
N SER A 44 11.27 4.48 5.49
CA SER A 44 12.60 4.45 4.87
C SER A 44 13.44 5.66 5.27
N GLU A 45 12.83 6.85 5.31
CA GLU A 45 13.47 8.08 5.75
C GLU A 45 13.85 8.01 7.23
N PHE A 46 12.92 7.58 8.09
CA PHE A 46 13.21 7.40 9.51
C PHE A 46 14.35 6.40 9.74
N ALA A 47 14.30 5.25 9.07
CA ALA A 47 15.33 4.23 9.20
C ALA A 47 16.71 4.73 8.75
N LYS A 48 16.77 5.44 7.61
CA LYS A 48 18.00 6.06 7.10
C LYS A 48 18.58 7.06 8.09
N ASN A 49 17.75 7.93 8.65
CA ASN A 49 18.20 8.97 9.58
C ASN A 49 18.70 8.43 10.93
N ASN A 50 18.24 7.24 11.32
CA ASN A 50 18.61 6.57 12.57
C ASN A 50 19.58 5.39 12.36
N ASN A 51 20.09 5.17 11.15
CA ASN A 51 20.93 4.01 10.79
C ASN A 51 20.28 2.65 11.11
N HIS A 52 18.95 2.56 11.06
CA HIS A 52 18.22 1.32 11.30
C HIS A 52 18.35 0.38 10.09
N THR A 53 18.64 -0.88 10.38
CA THR A 53 18.65 -1.96 9.40
C THR A 53 17.24 -2.50 9.17
N PHE A 54 17.10 -3.40 8.19
CA PHE A 54 15.86 -4.14 7.98
C PHE A 54 15.37 -4.86 9.24
N THR A 55 16.30 -5.43 10.02
CA THR A 55 15.97 -6.16 11.25
C THR A 55 15.42 -5.21 12.31
N ASP A 56 15.96 -3.99 12.42
CA ASP A 56 15.48 -2.98 13.36
C ASP A 56 14.06 -2.51 13.00
N ILE A 57 13.78 -2.33 11.71
CA ILE A 57 12.42 -2.01 11.23
C ILE A 57 11.47 -3.16 11.55
N MET A 58 11.87 -4.40 11.26
CA MET A 58 11.05 -5.58 11.52
C MET A 58 10.70 -5.73 13.00
N ASN A 59 11.68 -5.53 13.88
CA ASN A 59 11.50 -5.60 15.33
C ASN A 59 10.64 -4.44 15.83
N GLY A 60 10.89 -3.22 15.35
CA GLY A 60 10.16 -2.02 15.76
C GLY A 60 8.70 -1.99 15.29
N LEU A 61 8.39 -2.60 14.15
CA LEU A 61 7.01 -2.73 13.67
C LEU A 61 6.31 -4.02 14.15
N HIS A 62 7.02 -4.91 14.84
CA HIS A 62 6.51 -6.23 15.25
C HIS A 62 5.90 -7.03 14.08
N THR A 63 6.57 -7.02 12.92
CA THR A 63 6.10 -7.67 11.69
C THR A 63 6.99 -8.85 11.29
N SER A 64 6.47 -9.76 10.47
CA SER A 64 7.30 -10.80 9.85
C SER A 64 8.21 -10.21 8.77
N LYS A 65 9.30 -10.90 8.41
CA LYS A 65 10.19 -10.52 7.31
C LYS A 65 9.43 -10.24 5.99
N SER A 66 8.43 -11.05 5.66
CA SER A 66 7.64 -10.86 4.44
C SER A 66 6.72 -9.62 4.53
N GLN A 67 6.13 -9.35 5.69
CA GLN A 67 5.36 -8.13 5.92
C GLN A 67 6.26 -6.90 5.89
N THR A 68 7.38 -6.89 6.61
CA THR A 68 8.36 -5.78 6.59
C THR A 68 8.83 -5.47 5.18
N SER A 69 9.13 -6.50 4.38
CA SER A 69 9.55 -6.30 2.98
C SER A 69 8.46 -5.62 2.15
N ARG A 70 7.20 -6.06 2.27
CA ARG A 70 6.07 -5.42 1.57
C ARG A 70 5.83 -3.98 2.02
N ILE A 71 5.98 -3.71 3.32
CA ILE A 71 5.82 -2.37 3.88
C ILE A 71 6.88 -1.42 3.31
N ILE A 72 8.16 -1.84 3.33
CA ILE A 72 9.27 -1.04 2.79
C ILE A 72 9.09 -0.80 1.29
N LYS A 73 8.55 -1.77 0.53
CA LYS A 73 8.31 -1.61 -0.91
C LYS A 73 7.05 -0.81 -1.27
N GLY A 74 6.21 -0.45 -0.30
CA GLY A 74 4.91 0.18 -0.59
C GLY A 74 3.90 -0.78 -1.22
N GLU A 75 4.02 -2.08 -0.96
CA GLU A 75 3.15 -3.13 -1.49
C GLU A 75 2.17 -3.66 -0.43
N SER A 76 2.29 -3.20 0.81
CA SER A 76 1.47 -3.70 1.92
C SER A 76 0.12 -2.99 1.96
N ASN A 77 -0.95 -3.73 2.22
CA ASN A 77 -2.19 -3.12 2.68
C ASN A 77 -2.06 -2.78 4.16
N PHE A 78 -2.49 -1.58 4.54
CA PHE A 78 -2.37 -1.08 5.90
C PHE A 78 -3.71 -1.16 6.62
N THR A 79 -3.70 -1.70 7.84
CA THR A 79 -4.80 -1.53 8.79
C THR A 79 -4.51 -0.30 9.66
N LEU A 80 -5.51 0.17 10.40
CA LEU A 80 -5.30 1.21 11.41
C LEU A 80 -4.24 0.78 12.44
N GLU A 81 -4.21 -0.51 12.81
CA GLU A 81 -3.19 -1.07 13.68
C GLU A 81 -1.78 -0.92 13.10
N THR A 82 -1.60 -1.15 11.79
CA THR A 82 -0.28 -0.94 11.17
C THR A 82 0.14 0.52 11.22
N LEU A 83 -0.80 1.47 11.04
CA LEU A 83 -0.51 2.91 11.18
C LEU A 83 -0.10 3.29 12.61
N LEU A 84 -0.70 2.65 13.63
CA LEU A 84 -0.29 2.82 15.03
C LEU A 84 1.12 2.29 15.29
N LYS A 85 1.45 1.10 14.79
CA LYS A 85 2.81 0.53 14.87
C LYS A 85 3.84 1.44 14.22
N ILE A 86 3.49 2.04 13.09
CA ILE A 86 4.35 3.03 12.41
C ILE A 86 4.55 4.27 13.29
N TYR A 87 3.50 4.76 13.94
CA TYR A 87 3.62 5.85 14.90
C TYR A 87 4.53 5.48 16.08
N GLU A 88 4.33 4.33 16.69
CA GLU A 88 5.16 3.85 17.80
C GLU A 88 6.63 3.73 17.39
N TYR A 89 6.89 3.23 16.18
CA TYR A 89 8.25 3.05 15.67
C TYR A 89 8.94 4.37 15.28
N THR A 90 8.21 5.26 14.60
CA THR A 90 8.81 6.47 13.98
C THR A 90 8.60 7.75 14.78
N GLY A 91 7.71 7.75 15.77
CA GLY A 91 7.21 8.94 16.45
C GLY A 91 6.33 9.86 15.59
N LYS A 92 6.13 9.55 14.29
CA LYS A 92 5.33 10.38 13.37
C LYS A 92 3.86 10.00 13.48
N LYS A 93 3.05 10.92 14.05
CA LYS A 93 1.59 10.72 14.21
C LYS A 93 0.90 10.74 12.84
N PRO A 94 0.23 9.65 12.42
CA PRO A 94 -0.61 9.69 11.22
C PRO A 94 -1.75 10.69 11.45
N ARG A 95 -2.01 11.54 10.46
CA ARG A 95 -3.15 12.45 10.43
C ARG A 95 -4.01 12.12 9.21
N ILE A 96 -5.31 11.98 9.44
CA ILE A 96 -6.29 11.85 8.36
C ILE A 96 -6.88 13.25 8.16
N ILE A 97 -6.69 13.79 6.95
CA ILE A 97 -7.26 15.08 6.53
C ILE A 97 -8.29 14.75 5.46
N PHE A 98 -9.53 15.19 5.64
CA PHE A 98 -10.55 15.15 4.61
C PHE A 98 -10.52 16.51 3.90
N GLU A 99 -10.21 16.53 2.61
CA GLU A 99 -10.22 17.71 1.74
C GLU A 99 -11.44 17.70 0.83
#